data_AF-A0A954PN74-F1
#
_entry.id   AF-A0A954PN74-F1
#
_cell.length_a   1.000
_cell.length_b   1.000
_cell.length_c   1.000
_cell.angle_alpha   90.00
_cell.angle_beta   90.00
_cell.angle_gamma   90.00
#
_symmetry.space_group_name_H-M   'P 1'
#
loop_
_entity.id
_entity.type
_entity.pdbx_description
1 polymer ?
#
loop_
_entity_poly.entity_id
_entity_poly.type
_entity_poly.pdbx_seq_one_letter_code
_entity_poly.pdbx_strand_id
1 'polypeptide(L)'
;MSLSLPIVDSTPAPLREPSPPDGCARGKYAFVSLGCPKNLVDSERILTQLRTEGYDVVPSYDDAEVVVVNTCGFIDSAVQES
;
A
#
# COMPACT_ATOMS: atom_id res chain seq x y z
N MET A 1 3.05 15.99 23.11
CA MET A 1 2.37 16.05 21.80
C MET A 1 2.06 14.62 21.38
N SER A 2 0.86 14.15 21.70
CA SER A 2 0.41 12.80 21.39
C SER A 2 -0.16 12.82 19.97
N LEU A 3 0.56 12.23 19.01
CA LEU A 3 0.03 11.99 17.67
C LEU A 3 -0.89 10.77 17.79
N SER A 4 -2.15 11.03 18.13
CA SER A 4 -3.23 10.07 17.96
C SER A 4 -3.47 9.89 16.47
N LEU A 5 -2.74 8.96 15.86
CA LEU A 5 -3.14 8.41 14.57
C LEU A 5 -4.48 7.71 14.80
N PRO A 6 -5.57 8.07 14.09
CA PRO A 6 -6.82 7.34 14.15
C PRO A 6 -6.52 5.92 13.69
N ILE A 7 -6.55 4.99 14.63
CA ILE A 7 -6.38 3.57 14.38
C ILE A 7 -7.51 3.19 13.43
N VAL A 8 -7.11 2.86 12.21
CA VAL A 8 -7.83 2.06 11.22
C VAL A 8 -9.01 1.32 11.85
N ASP A 9 -10.22 1.65 11.40
CA ASP A 9 -11.43 0.93 11.80
C ASP A 9 -11.17 -0.57 11.62
N SER A 10 -11.12 -1.31 12.74
CA SER A 10 -10.72 -2.72 12.76
C SER A 10 -11.81 -3.66 12.22
N THR A 11 -12.83 -3.09 11.56
CA THR A 11 -13.74 -3.86 10.72
C THR A 11 -12.93 -4.32 9.51
N PRO A 12 -12.68 -5.62 9.32
CA PRO A 12 -12.05 -6.08 8.09
C PRO A 12 -12.96 -5.62 6.95
N ALA A 13 -12.43 -4.72 6.10
CA ALA A 13 -13.08 -4.40 4.84
C ALA A 13 -13.43 -5.72 4.17
N PRO A 14 -14.69 -5.95 3.76
CA PRO A 14 -15.09 -7.22 3.20
C PRO A 14 -14.14 -7.53 2.04
N LEU A 15 -13.51 -8.70 2.07
CA LEU A 15 -12.65 -9.17 0.99
C LEU A 15 -13.52 -9.28 -0.27
N ARG A 16 -13.55 -8.20 -1.05
CA ARG A 16 -14.40 -8.05 -2.23
C ARG A 16 -13.90 -9.04 -3.28
N GLU A 17 -14.80 -9.93 -3.71
CA GLU A 17 -14.51 -10.93 -4.73
C GLU A 17 -14.06 -10.25 -6.04
N PRO A 18 -13.13 -10.85 -6.79
CA PRO A 18 -12.59 -10.24 -7.99
C PRO A 18 -13.66 -10.15 -9.09
N SER A 19 -13.84 -8.97 -9.67
CA SER A 19 -14.72 -8.74 -10.81
C SER A 19 -14.02 -9.01 -12.16
N PRO A 20 -14.56 -9.88 -13.04
CA PRO A 20 -14.26 -9.92 -14.47
C PRO A 20 -15.50 -9.48 -15.29
N PRO A 21 -15.49 -9.36 -16.63
CA PRO A 21 -14.41 -9.48 -17.60
C PRO A 21 -14.41 -8.29 -18.59
N ASP A 22 -14.21 -7.04 -18.15
CA ASP A 22 -14.22 -5.90 -19.08
C ASP A 22 -13.09 -4.91 -18.79
N GLY A 23 -11.83 -5.36 -18.85
CA GLY A 23 -10.63 -4.50 -19.01
C GLY A 23 -10.48 -3.29 -18.05
N CYS A 24 -11.22 -3.26 -16.95
CA CYS A 24 -11.41 -2.13 -16.07
C CYS A 24 -10.96 -2.58 -14.68
N ALA A 25 -10.10 -1.77 -14.05
CA ALA A 25 -9.25 -2.20 -12.96
C ALA A 25 -9.96 -2.96 -11.83
N ARG A 26 -9.27 -3.96 -11.27
CA ARG A 26 -9.69 -4.81 -10.14
C ARG A 26 -9.95 -4.02 -8.85
N GLY A 27 -9.47 -2.78 -8.77
CA GLY A 27 -9.68 -1.86 -7.65
C GLY A 27 -8.65 -0.74 -7.67
N LYS A 28 -8.89 0.30 -6.85
CA LYS A 28 -7.97 1.42 -6.66
C LYS A 28 -7.17 1.26 -5.37
N TYR A 29 -5.86 1.47 -5.43
CA TYR A 29 -4.98 1.39 -4.25
C TYR A 29 -4.11 2.64 -4.07
N ALA A 30 -3.84 3.00 -2.83
CA ALA A 30 -2.80 3.97 -2.46
C ALA A 30 -1.60 3.24 -1.85
N PHE A 31 -0.39 3.73 -2.11
CA PHE A 31 0.85 3.12 -1.64
C PHE A 31 1.66 4.12 -0.81
N VAL A 32 2.07 3.69 0.38
CA VAL A 32 2.87 4.49 1.32
C VAL A 32 4.09 3.68 1.70
N SER A 33 5.28 4.25 1.53
CA SER A 33 6.50 3.68 2.08
C SER A 33 6.95 4.49 3.29
N LEU A 34 6.98 3.87 4.46
CA LEU A 34 7.43 4.48 5.73
C LEU A 34 8.84 4.02 6.12
N GLY A 35 9.67 3.66 5.12
CA GLY A 35 10.98 3.06 5.33
C GLY A 35 12.15 3.82 4.70
N CYS A 36 13.32 3.19 4.73
CA CYS A 36 14.57 3.70 4.18
C CYS A 36 14.67 3.48 2.65
N PRO A 37 15.62 4.11 1.95
CA PRO A 37 15.84 3.95 0.51
C PRO A 37 16.06 2.50 0.04
N LYS A 38 16.49 1.61 0.95
CA LYS A 38 16.59 0.15 0.69
C LYS A 38 15.25 -0.50 0.30
N ASN A 39 14.12 0.14 0.60
CA ASN A 39 12.80 -0.36 0.27
C ASN A 39 12.30 0.05 -1.12
N LEU A 40 13.13 0.77 -1.91
CA LEU A 40 12.73 1.28 -3.22
C LEU A 40 12.47 0.15 -4.21
N VAL A 41 13.41 -0.81 -4.31
CA VAL A 41 13.30 -1.95 -5.24
C VAL A 41 12.09 -2.82 -4.91
N ASP A 42 11.79 -2.99 -3.62
CA ASP A 42 10.60 -3.71 -3.17
C ASP A 42 9.31 -2.96 -3.53
N SER A 43 9.28 -1.64 -3.29
CA SER A 43 8.16 -0.79 -3.67
C SER A 43 7.88 -0.82 -5.17
N GLU A 44 8.91 -0.74 -6.01
CA GLU A 44 8.79 -0.86 -7.48
C GLU A 44 8.21 -2.21 -7.91
N ARG A 45 8.63 -3.30 -7.26
CA ARG A 45 8.09 -4.64 -7.52
C ARG A 45 6.62 -4.74 -7.13
N ILE A 46 6.24 -4.25 -5.96
CA ILE A 46 4.84 -4.26 -5.50
C ILE A 46 3.95 -3.44 -6.44
N LEU A 47 4.36 -2.21 -6.78
CA LEU A 47 3.61 -1.33 -7.70
C LEU A 47 3.42 -1.97 -9.08
N THR A 48 4.47 -2.60 -9.62
CA THR A 48 4.44 -3.27 -10.92
C THR A 48 3.53 -4.50 -10.89
N GLN A 49 3.60 -5.30 -9.83
CA GLN A 49 2.77 -6.49 -9.67
C GLN A 49 1.29 -6.11 -9.57
N LEU A 50 0.94 -5.13 -8.73
CA LEU A 50 -0.43 -4.65 -8.58
C LEU A 50 -0.99 -4.10 -9.90
N ARG A 51 -0.19 -3.33 -10.65
CA ARG A 51 -0.60 -2.88 -11.99
C ARG A 51 -0.81 -4.05 -12.95
N THR A 52 0.06 -5.05 -12.94
CA THR A 52 -0.03 -6.23 -13.82
C THR A 52 -1.25 -7.08 -13.50
N GLU A 53 -1.63 -7.16 -12.22
CA GLU A 53 -2.87 -7.79 -11.78
C GLU A 53 -4.11 -6.96 -12.13
N GLY A 54 -3.94 -5.71 -12.54
CA GLY A 54 -5.01 -4.83 -13.01
C GLY A 54 -5.54 -3.89 -11.93
N TYR A 55 -4.78 -3.55 -10.89
CA TYR A 55 -5.14 -2.49 -9.95
C TYR A 55 -4.63 -1.11 -10.41
N ASP A 56 -5.41 -0.07 -10.11
CA ASP A 56 -5.07 1.32 -10.42
C ASP A 56 -4.50 2.04 -9.19
N VAL A 57 -3.37 2.71 -9.36
CA VAL A 57 -2.76 3.51 -8.30
C VAL A 57 -3.42 4.89 -8.23
N VAL A 58 -3.78 5.32 -7.02
CA VAL A 58 -4.30 6.66 -6.74
C VAL A 58 -3.34 7.44 -5.83
N PRO A 59 -3.27 8.78 -5.98
CA PRO A 59 -2.33 9.61 -5.22
C PRO A 59 -2.81 9.94 -3.79
N SER A 60 -4.11 9.77 -3.49
CA SER A 60 -4.70 10.06 -2.17
C SER A 60 -5.33 8.82 -1.55
N TYR A 61 -5.33 8.76 -0.21
CA TYR A 61 -6.01 7.73 0.56
C TYR A 61 -7.53 7.80 0.41
N ASP A 62 -8.08 9.01 0.24
CA ASP A 62 -9.53 9.22 0.13
C ASP A 62 -10.13 8.57 -1.13
N ASP A 63 -9.31 8.38 -2.16
CA ASP A 63 -9.71 7.79 -3.44
C ASP A 63 -9.44 6.28 -3.53
N ALA A 64 -8.79 5.72 -2.50
CA ALA A 64 -8.32 4.34 -2.47
C ALA A 64 -9.33 3.41 -1.80
N GLU A 65 -9.48 2.21 -2.36
CA GLU A 65 -10.23 1.12 -1.73
C GLU A 65 -9.35 0.32 -0.77
N VAL A 66 -8.04 0.29 -1.05
CA VAL A 66 -7.01 -0.39 -0.26
C VAL A 66 -5.79 0.52 -0.11
N VAL A 67 -5.24 0.58 1.10
CA VAL A 67 -3.97 1.28 1.37
C VAL A 67 -2.88 0.27 1.70
N VAL A 68 -1.80 0.30 0.93
CA VAL A 68 -0.61 -0.52 1.16
C VAL A 68 0.41 0.31 1.92
N VAL A 69 0.76 -0.13 3.13
CA VAL A 69 1.81 0.51 3.94
C VAL A 69 3.04 -0.39 3.93
N ASN A 70 4.07 0.01 3.19
CA ASN A 70 5.35 -0.68 3.09
C ASN A 70 6.34 -0.14 4.13
N THR A 71 6.77 -0.99 5.06
CA THR A 71 7.66 -0.62 6.17
C THR A 71 8.89 -1.51 6.17
N CYS A 72 10.05 -1.01 6.60
CA CYS A 72 11.23 -1.86 6.78
C CYS A 72 11.06 -2.77 8.01
N GLY A 73 11.25 -4.09 7.82
CA GLY A 73 11.15 -5.08 8.90
C GLY A 73 12.41 -5.19 9.80
N PHE A 74 13.52 -4.56 9.43
CA PHE A 74 14.76 -4.55 10.21
C PHE A 74 14.93 -3.19 10.88
N ILE A 75 14.47 -3.06 12.12
CA ILE A 75 14.53 -1.79 12.87
C ILE A 75 15.99 -1.35 13.06
N ASP A 76 16.88 -2.26 13.47
CA ASP A 76 18.27 -1.90 13.78
C ASP A 76 19.08 -1.48 12.53
N SER A 77 18.92 -2.19 11.42
CA SER A 77 19.63 -1.88 10.16
C SER A 77 19.02 -0.69 9.41
N ALA A 78 17.70 -0.47 9.55
CA ALA A 78 17.02 0.69 8.97
C ALA A 78 17.44 1.99 9.66
N VAL A 79 17.55 1.98 10.99
CA VAL A 79 17.93 3.16 11.78
C VAL A 79 19.40 3.55 11.58
N GLN A 80 20.30 2.58 11.40
CA GLN A 80 21.75 2.84 11.25
C GLN A 80 22.17 3.35 9.86
N GLU A 81 21.29 3.26 8.85
CA GLU A 81 21.58 3.66 7.47
C GLU A 81 20.59 4.72 6.92
N SER A 82 19.94 5.47 7.81
CA SER A 82 19.09 6.63 7.46
C SER A 82 19.80 7.95 7.66
#